data_AF-A0A5J4W899-F1
#
_entry.id   AF-A0A5J4W899-F1
#
_cell.length_a   1.000
_cell.length_b   1.000
_cell.length_c   1.000
_cell.angle_alpha   90.00
_cell.angle_beta   90.00
_cell.angle_gamma   90.00
#
_symmetry.space_group_name_H-M   'P 1'
#
loop_
_entity.id
_entity.type
_entity.pdbx_description
1 polymer ?
#
loop_
_entity_poly.entity_id
_entity_poly.type
_entity_poly.pdbx_seq_one_letter_code
_entity_poly.pdbx_strand_id
1 'polypeptide(L)'
;MLFENAEYFGLCIDESTDISSLNQFATFIRFIDKDNKLKTAFLDIRPLSSKGATAENLLSTFYEMCQDHGLNLKNLMGICVDGASNMIGCRHSMTQMIRQQFPQVTIVHCCAHRLNLASLDSIHATELQPLRSAEAITKQLWHFFVTSPLHAAILEDRHKLIQDGQVKLKRIVPI
;
A
#
# COMPACT_ATOMS: atom_id res chain seq x y z
N MET A 1 -5.61 24.76 6.40
CA MET A 1 -5.02 23.47 5.96
C MET A 1 -4.27 23.67 4.65
N LEU A 2 -3.25 22.84 4.35
CA LEU A 2 -2.38 22.99 3.16
C LEU A 2 -3.13 23.02 1.80
N PHE A 3 -4.38 22.58 1.77
CA PHE A 3 -5.21 22.39 0.57
C PHE A 3 -6.52 23.20 0.60
N GLU A 4 -6.73 24.12 1.56
CA GLU A 4 -7.98 24.89 1.71
C GLU A 4 -8.38 25.72 0.47
N ASN A 5 -7.42 26.04 -0.39
CA ASN A 5 -7.64 26.82 -1.62
C ASN A 5 -7.53 25.97 -2.89
N ALA A 6 -7.38 24.65 -2.79
CA ALA A 6 -7.31 23.77 -3.96
C ALA A 6 -8.72 23.54 -4.50
N GLU A 7 -8.96 23.97 -5.74
CA GLU A 7 -10.26 23.78 -6.41
C GLU A 7 -10.57 22.31 -6.67
N TYR A 8 -9.53 21.51 -6.96
CA TYR A 8 -9.64 20.09 -7.27
C TYR A 8 -8.55 19.28 -6.58
N PHE A 9 -8.88 18.04 -6.22
CA PHE A 9 -7.92 17.12 -5.61
C PHE A 9 -8.13 15.68 -6.06
N GLY A 10 -7.10 14.87 -5.86
CA GLY A 10 -7.18 13.42 -5.93
C GLY A 10 -6.65 12.80 -4.63
N LEU A 11 -6.94 11.52 -4.43
CA LEU A 11 -6.52 10.77 -3.26
C LEU A 11 -5.72 9.54 -3.69
N CYS A 12 -4.69 9.20 -2.94
CA CYS A 12 -4.01 7.92 -3.02
C CYS A 12 -4.25 7.21 -1.70
N ILE A 13 -4.89 6.05 -1.77
CA ILE A 13 -5.35 5.31 -0.60
C ILE A 13 -4.69 3.94 -0.64
N ASP A 14 -4.08 3.56 0.47
CA ASP A 14 -3.43 2.27 0.64
C ASP A 14 -3.97 1.56 1.88
N GLU A 15 -4.06 0.23 1.80
CA GLU A 15 -4.41 -0.62 2.94
C GLU A 15 -3.16 -1.37 3.38
N SER A 16 -2.84 -1.28 4.67
CA SER A 16 -1.72 -2.02 5.25
C SER A 16 -2.12 -2.61 6.58
N THR A 17 -1.63 -3.81 6.87
CA THR A 17 -1.77 -4.42 8.20
C THR A 17 -0.60 -4.02 9.08
N ASP A 18 -0.87 -3.52 10.28
CA ASP A 18 0.17 -3.17 11.24
C ASP A 18 0.69 -4.40 12.03
N ILE A 19 1.68 -4.17 12.90
CA ILE A 19 2.29 -5.22 13.72
C ILE A 19 1.32 -5.90 14.70
N SER A 20 0.20 -5.23 15.02
CA SER A 20 -0.86 -5.75 15.88
C SER A 20 -1.96 -6.47 15.11
N SER A 21 -1.76 -6.68 13.79
CA SER A 21 -2.74 -7.29 12.89
C SER A 21 -4.00 -6.46 12.68
N LEU A 22 -3.92 -5.13 12.87
CA LEU A 22 -5.01 -4.23 12.54
C LEU A 22 -4.78 -3.64 11.14
N ASN A 23 -5.82 -3.68 10.32
CA ASN A 23 -5.80 -3.04 9.01
C ASN A 23 -5.85 -1.52 9.17
N GLN A 24 -5.05 -0.81 8.39
CA GLN A 24 -4.87 0.64 8.43
C GLN A 24 -5.24 1.21 7.06
N PHE A 25 -5.98 2.31 7.06
CA PHE A 25 -6.41 3.04 5.88
C PHE A 25 -5.56 4.30 5.73
N ALA A 26 -4.46 4.20 4.98
CA ALA A 26 -3.52 5.28 4.78
C ALA A 26 -3.96 6.14 3.59
N THR A 27 -4.09 7.46 3.80
CA THR A 27 -4.52 8.39 2.75
C THR A 27 -3.47 9.47 2.51
N PHE A 28 -3.18 9.69 1.24
CA PHE A 28 -2.43 10.84 0.74
C PHE A 28 -3.34 11.69 -0.15
N ILE A 29 -3.21 13.00 -0.07
CA ILE A 29 -3.92 13.95 -0.91
C ILE A 29 -2.99 14.51 -1.98
N ARG A 30 -3.48 14.57 -3.21
CA ARG A 30 -2.78 15.15 -4.36
C ARG A 30 -3.58 16.33 -4.90
N PHE A 31 -2.98 17.51 -4.94
CA PHE A 31 -3.67 18.75 -5.29
C PHE A 31 -2.72 19.73 -5.98
N ILE A 32 -3.28 20.74 -6.63
CA ILE A 32 -2.53 21.87 -7.19
C ILE A 32 -2.52 22.98 -6.14
N ASP A 33 -1.33 23.45 -5.78
CA ASP A 33 -1.20 24.57 -4.84
C ASP A 33 -1.37 25.94 -5.52
N LYS A 34 -1.31 27.00 -4.71
CA LYS A 34 -1.42 28.39 -5.17
C LYS A 34 -0.35 28.82 -6.20
N ASP A 35 0.76 28.09 -6.29
CA ASP A 35 1.85 28.35 -7.23
C ASP A 35 1.71 27.50 -8.50
N ASN A 36 0.53 26.89 -8.72
CA ASN A 36 0.21 25.94 -9.79
C ASN A 36 1.11 24.70 -9.79
N LYS A 37 1.64 24.30 -8.63
CA LYS A 37 2.48 23.11 -8.50
C LYS A 37 1.66 21.95 -7.98
N LEU A 38 1.81 20.81 -8.65
CA LEU A 38 1.25 19.56 -8.20
C LEU A 38 2.00 19.09 -6.95
N LYS A 39 1.28 18.93 -5.85
CA LYS A 39 1.79 18.44 -4.58
C LYS A 39 1.07 17.18 -4.16
N THR A 40 1.81 16.30 -3.51
CA THR A 40 1.27 15.14 -2.78
C THR A 40 1.67 15.30 -1.32
N ALA A 41 0.71 15.18 -0.42
CA ALA A 41 0.94 15.26 1.01
C ALA A 41 0.27 14.08 1.71
N PHE A 42 0.89 13.60 2.78
CA PHE A 42 0.21 12.72 3.73
C PHE A 42 -0.99 13.45 4.32
N LEU A 43 -2.14 12.77 4.37
CA LEU A 43 -3.36 13.32 4.95
C LEU A 43 -3.60 12.73 6.33
N ASP A 44 -3.80 11.41 6.39
CA ASP A 44 -4.14 10.71 7.63
C ASP A 44 -3.95 9.18 7.49
N ILE A 45 -3.89 8.48 8.61
CA ILE A 45 -4.01 7.02 8.73
C ILE A 45 -5.13 6.71 9.72
N ARG A 46 -6.09 5.89 9.30
CA ARG A 46 -7.19 5.46 10.17
C ARG A 46 -7.15 3.96 10.41
N PRO A 47 -7.27 3.51 11.68
CA PRO A 47 -7.48 2.10 11.95
C PRO A 47 -8.83 1.70 11.39
N LEU A 48 -8.86 0.62 10.60
CA LEU A 48 -10.10 0.01 10.19
C LEU A 48 -10.70 -0.71 11.39
N SER A 49 -12.02 -0.60 11.56
CA SER A 49 -12.74 -1.26 12.65
C SER A 49 -12.52 -2.79 12.63
N SER A 50 -12.94 -3.48 13.69
CA SER A 50 -12.87 -4.96 13.79
C SER A 50 -13.60 -5.72 12.66
N LYS A 51 -14.31 -5.00 11.78
CA LYS A 51 -14.89 -5.51 10.53
C LYS A 51 -13.86 -5.80 9.44
N GLY A 52 -12.59 -5.39 9.62
CA GLY A 52 -11.50 -5.63 8.66
C GLY A 52 -11.63 -4.82 7.37
N ALA A 53 -10.87 -5.17 6.34
CA ALA A 53 -10.81 -4.43 5.07
C ALA A 53 -11.98 -4.75 4.10
N THR A 54 -13.23 -4.82 4.57
CA THR A 54 -14.40 -4.97 3.66
C THR A 54 -14.69 -3.68 2.90
N ALA A 55 -15.29 -3.79 1.72
CA ALA A 55 -15.60 -2.65 0.86
C ALA A 55 -16.45 -1.57 1.57
N GLU A 56 -17.41 -1.98 2.41
CA GLU A 56 -18.27 -1.07 3.17
C GLU A 56 -17.52 -0.38 4.30
N ASN A 57 -16.65 -1.09 5.02
CA ASN A 57 -15.85 -0.50 6.09
C ASN A 57 -14.85 0.52 5.52
N LEU A 58 -14.21 0.18 4.40
CA LEU A 58 -13.35 1.09 3.65
C LEU A 58 -14.12 2.34 3.19
N LEU A 59 -15.35 2.16 2.67
CA LEU A 59 -16.20 3.26 2.23
C LEU A 59 -16.64 4.17 3.39
N SER A 60 -17.04 3.60 4.54
CA SER A 60 -17.38 4.41 5.71
C SER A 60 -16.18 5.20 6.21
N THR A 61 -15.01 4.55 6.33
CA THR A 61 -13.77 5.21 6.75
C THR A 61 -13.37 6.31 5.78
N PHE A 62 -13.55 6.11 4.47
CA PHE A 62 -13.34 7.13 3.45
C PHE A 62 -14.23 8.37 3.68
N TYR A 63 -15.54 8.18 3.91
CA TYR A 63 -16.47 9.29 4.10
C TYR A 63 -16.20 10.05 5.40
N GLU A 64 -15.96 9.33 6.50
CA GLU A 64 -15.57 9.93 7.78
C GLU A 64 -14.28 10.75 7.63
N MET A 65 -13.28 10.20 6.93
CA MET A 65 -12.03 10.90 6.67
C MET A 65 -12.25 12.18 5.87
N CYS A 66 -13.03 12.11 4.80
CA CYS A 66 -13.33 13.29 4.00
C CYS A 66 -14.11 14.34 4.81
N GLN A 67 -15.05 13.92 5.65
CA GLN A 67 -15.84 14.81 6.49
C GLN A 67 -14.97 15.52 7.53
N ASP A 68 -14.11 14.81 8.25
CA ASP A 68 -13.25 15.37 9.30
C ASP A 68 -12.22 16.35 8.74
N HIS A 69 -11.74 16.11 7.52
CA HIS A 69 -10.83 17.03 6.81
C HIS A 69 -11.56 18.11 6.00
N GLY A 70 -12.89 18.17 6.04
CA GLY A 70 -13.69 19.16 5.32
C GLY A 70 -13.56 19.07 3.80
N LEU A 71 -13.28 17.88 3.26
CA LEU A 71 -13.10 17.66 1.82
C LEU A 71 -14.44 17.65 1.09
N ASN A 72 -14.61 18.56 0.14
CA ASN A 72 -15.77 18.56 -0.73
C ASN A 72 -15.60 17.53 -1.85
N LEU A 73 -16.29 16.39 -1.74
CA LEU A 73 -16.22 15.30 -2.71
C LEU A 73 -16.68 15.67 -4.14
N LYS A 74 -17.37 16.80 -4.34
CA LYS A 74 -17.65 17.30 -5.69
C LYS A 74 -16.38 17.69 -6.45
N ASN A 75 -15.33 18.06 -5.71
CA ASN A 75 -14.03 18.48 -6.24
C ASN A 75 -13.03 17.32 -6.36
N LEU A 76 -13.44 16.11 -6.00
CA LEU A 76 -12.63 14.91 -6.16
C LEU A 76 -12.56 14.53 -7.65
N MET A 77 -11.35 14.48 -8.18
CA MET A 77 -11.10 14.17 -9.59
C MET A 77 -10.56 12.76 -9.81
N GLY A 78 -9.91 12.17 -8.81
CA GLY A 78 -9.41 10.81 -8.94
C GLY A 78 -9.00 10.15 -7.64
N ILE A 79 -9.05 8.82 -7.66
CA ILE A 79 -8.60 7.96 -6.57
C ILE A 79 -7.61 6.94 -7.14
N CYS A 80 -6.45 6.84 -6.50
CA CYS A 80 -5.48 5.78 -6.73
C CYS A 80 -5.53 4.77 -5.58
N VAL A 81 -5.71 3.49 -5.87
CA VAL A 81 -5.74 2.40 -4.88
C VAL A 81 -4.91 1.21 -5.34
N ASP A 82 -4.56 0.33 -4.41
CA ASP A 82 -3.93 -0.95 -4.70
C ASP A 82 -4.90 -1.93 -5.43
N GLY A 83 -4.39 -3.12 -5.74
CA GLY A 83 -5.12 -4.13 -6.49
C GLY A 83 -6.12 -4.95 -5.68
N ALA A 84 -6.32 -4.65 -4.40
CA ALA A 84 -7.21 -5.43 -3.54
C ALA A 84 -8.65 -5.41 -4.07
N SER A 85 -9.31 -6.57 -4.06
CA SER A 85 -10.68 -6.70 -4.60
C SER A 85 -11.69 -5.78 -3.91
N ASN A 86 -11.52 -5.53 -2.62
CA ASN A 86 -12.43 -4.67 -1.86
C ASN A 86 -12.19 -3.18 -2.16
N MET A 87 -11.04 -2.82 -2.74
CA MET A 87 -10.67 -1.45 -3.12
C MET A 87 -11.05 -1.15 -4.57
N ILE A 88 -10.65 -2.01 -5.53
CA ILE A 88 -10.79 -1.79 -6.98
C ILE A 88 -11.52 -2.92 -7.74
N GLY A 89 -12.13 -3.87 -7.03
CA GLY A 89 -12.89 -4.95 -7.64
C GLY A 89 -14.05 -4.47 -8.51
N CYS A 90 -14.38 -5.26 -9.54
CA CYS A 90 -15.45 -4.94 -10.48
C CYS A 90 -16.86 -5.10 -9.91
N ARG A 91 -16.98 -5.86 -8.81
CA ARG A 91 -18.23 -6.10 -8.08
C ARG A 91 -18.01 -5.73 -6.63
N HIS A 92 -18.74 -4.73 -6.14
CA HIS A 92 -18.82 -4.42 -4.72
C HIS A 92 -17.47 -4.01 -4.09
N SER A 93 -16.84 -2.99 -4.67
CA SER A 93 -15.62 -2.38 -4.14
C SER A 93 -15.86 -0.94 -3.71
N MET A 94 -15.02 -0.42 -2.81
CA MET A 94 -15.08 0.97 -2.36
C MET A 94 -15.09 1.94 -3.53
N THR A 95 -14.15 1.80 -4.48
CA THR A 95 -14.07 2.72 -5.63
C THR A 95 -15.25 2.58 -6.59
N GLN A 96 -15.81 1.38 -6.74
CA GLN A 96 -17.00 1.15 -7.55
C GLN A 96 -18.24 1.84 -6.95
N MET A 97 -18.42 1.79 -5.63
CA MET A 97 -19.48 2.52 -4.92
C MET A 97 -19.28 4.04 -4.98
N ILE A 98 -18.05 4.53 -4.79
CA ILE A 98 -17.74 5.96 -4.92
C ILE A 98 -18.08 6.44 -6.34
N ARG A 99 -17.70 5.68 -7.37
CA ARG A 99 -17.95 6.05 -8.78
C ARG A 99 -19.42 6.05 -9.15
N GLN A 100 -20.27 5.26 -8.48
CA GLN A 100 -21.73 5.34 -8.66
C GLN A 100 -22.28 6.69 -8.21
N GLN A 101 -21.73 7.27 -7.15
CA GLN A 101 -22.16 8.57 -6.62
C GLN A 101 -21.44 9.76 -7.28
N PHE A 102 -20.19 9.56 -7.69
CA PHE A 102 -19.34 10.58 -8.33
C PHE A 102 -18.75 10.04 -9.64
N PRO A 103 -19.54 10.02 -10.74
CA PRO A 103 -19.13 9.43 -12.02
C PRO A 103 -17.92 10.10 -12.67
N GLN A 104 -17.61 11.34 -12.28
CA GLN A 104 -16.45 12.10 -12.77
C GLN A 104 -15.11 11.61 -12.19
N VAL A 105 -15.14 10.85 -11.09
CA VAL A 105 -13.93 10.39 -10.40
C VAL A 105 -13.23 9.33 -11.24
N THR A 106 -11.97 9.61 -11.58
CA THR A 106 -11.10 8.64 -12.28
C THR A 106 -10.46 7.70 -11.28
N ILE A 107 -10.68 6.39 -11.46
CA ILE A 107 -10.04 5.36 -10.63
C ILE A 107 -8.76 4.88 -11.32
N VAL A 108 -7.64 4.92 -10.59
CA VAL A 108 -6.33 4.51 -11.06
C VAL A 108 -5.86 3.32 -10.21
N HIS A 109 -5.55 2.21 -10.86
CA HIS A 109 -4.88 1.09 -10.21
C HIS A 109 -3.41 1.44 -10.02
N CYS A 110 -2.91 1.32 -8.79
CA CYS A 110 -1.53 1.62 -8.39
C CYS A 110 -0.51 1.02 -9.37
N CYS A 111 0.29 1.90 -10.00
CA CYS A 111 1.31 1.50 -10.96
C CYS A 111 2.38 0.59 -10.35
N ALA A 112 2.75 0.82 -9.08
CA ALA A 112 3.72 -0.02 -8.37
C ALA A 112 3.19 -1.44 -8.17
N HIS A 113 1.93 -1.58 -7.75
CA HIS A 113 1.30 -2.88 -7.60
C HIS A 113 1.16 -3.60 -8.95
N ARG A 114 0.73 -2.88 -10.01
CA ARG A 114 0.66 -3.43 -11.37
C ARG A 114 2.01 -3.89 -11.91
N LEU A 115 3.07 -3.13 -11.65
CA LEU A 115 4.43 -3.49 -12.07
C LEU A 115 4.89 -4.76 -11.33
N ASN A 116 4.61 -4.85 -10.03
CA ASN A 116 4.90 -6.05 -9.25
C ASN A 116 4.18 -7.29 -9.81
N LEU A 117 2.87 -7.17 -10.09
CA LEU A 117 2.09 -8.26 -10.70
C LEU A 117 2.66 -8.66 -12.06
N ALA A 118 2.95 -7.70 -12.94
CA ALA A 118 3.52 -7.99 -14.25
C ALA A 118 4.90 -8.67 -14.16
N SER A 119 5.71 -8.31 -13.16
CA SER A 119 7.01 -8.92 -12.90
C SER A 119 6.87 -10.38 -12.43
N LEU A 120 5.97 -10.62 -11.48
CA LEU A 120 5.65 -11.97 -10.99
C LEU A 120 5.08 -12.85 -12.11
N ASP A 121 4.16 -12.32 -12.90
CA ASP A 121 3.57 -13.02 -14.04
C ASP A 121 4.60 -13.31 -15.13
N SER A 122 5.62 -12.46 -15.32
CA SER A 122 6.69 -12.71 -16.29
C SER A 122 7.57 -13.88 -15.86
N ILE A 123 7.85 -14.01 -14.56
CA ILE A 123 8.60 -15.15 -14.01
C ILE A 123 7.84 -16.47 -14.27
N HIS A 124 6.51 -16.39 -14.36
CA HIS A 124 5.53 -17.24 -15.09
C HIS A 124 5.96 -17.97 -16.38
N ALA A 125 6.93 -17.43 -17.12
CA ALA A 125 7.42 -18.02 -18.35
C ALA A 125 8.39 -19.19 -18.10
N THR A 126 8.37 -20.20 -18.98
CA THR A 126 9.27 -21.37 -18.93
C THR A 126 10.74 -20.94 -19.04
N GLU A 127 11.02 -19.90 -19.83
CA GLU A 127 12.37 -19.37 -20.07
C GLU A 127 13.01 -18.76 -18.80
N LEU A 128 12.18 -18.33 -17.83
CA LEU A 128 12.62 -17.73 -16.57
C LEU A 128 12.54 -18.71 -15.39
N GLN A 129 12.47 -20.02 -15.66
CA GLN A 129 12.50 -21.07 -14.62
C GLN A 129 13.67 -20.93 -13.63
N PRO A 130 14.91 -20.56 -14.04
CA PRO A 130 15.99 -20.33 -13.08
C PRO A 130 15.69 -19.26 -12.02
N LEU A 131 14.96 -18.19 -12.38
CA LEU A 131 14.56 -17.14 -11.43
C LEU A 131 13.55 -17.66 -10.41
N ARG A 132 12.60 -18.51 -10.82
CA ARG A 132 11.69 -19.19 -9.87
C ARG A 132 12.44 -20.08 -8.91
N SER A 133 13.40 -20.86 -9.40
CA SER A 133 14.20 -21.72 -8.55
C SER A 133 14.99 -20.91 -7.53
N ALA A 134 15.60 -19.79 -7.95
CA ALA A 134 16.29 -18.88 -7.05
C ALA A 134 15.34 -18.28 -6.00
N GLU A 135 14.15 -17.81 -6.40
CA GLU A 135 13.14 -17.28 -5.48
C GLU A 135 12.68 -18.35 -4.46
N ALA A 136 12.36 -19.55 -4.94
CA ALA A 136 11.91 -20.66 -4.09
C ALA A 136 12.97 -21.09 -3.09
N ILE A 137 14.23 -21.22 -3.52
CA ILE A 137 15.36 -21.56 -2.64
C ILE A 137 15.56 -20.45 -1.61
N THR A 138 15.51 -19.18 -2.02
CA THR A 138 15.65 -18.04 -1.10
C THR A 138 14.55 -18.04 -0.04
N LYS A 139 13.30 -18.26 -0.45
CA LYS A 139 12.16 -18.38 0.48
C LYS A 139 12.32 -19.55 1.45
N GLN A 140 12.75 -20.71 0.96
CA GLN A 140 12.97 -21.90 1.79
C GLN A 140 14.09 -21.67 2.82
N LEU A 141 15.20 -21.07 2.41
CA LEU A 141 16.30 -20.70 3.31
C LEU A 141 15.82 -19.73 4.38
N TRP A 142 15.12 -18.67 3.99
CA TRP A 142 14.54 -17.72 4.95
C TRP A 142 13.61 -18.42 5.96
N HIS A 143 12.69 -19.26 5.49
CA HIS A 143 11.80 -20.04 6.35
C HIS A 143 12.57 -20.97 7.29
N PHE A 144 13.59 -21.67 6.80
CA PHE A 144 14.42 -22.57 7.60
C PHE A 144 15.06 -21.86 8.80
N PHE A 145 15.52 -20.63 8.60
CA PHE A 145 16.16 -19.83 9.65
C PHE A 145 15.18 -19.11 10.58
N VAL A 146 14.11 -18.51 10.05
CA VAL A 146 13.19 -17.68 10.85
C VAL A 146 12.25 -18.51 11.73
N THR A 147 11.88 -19.71 11.30
CA THR A 147 10.91 -20.55 12.04
C THR A 147 11.52 -21.33 13.21
N SER A 148 12.86 -21.36 13.32
CA SER A 148 13.59 -22.14 14.33
C SER A 148 14.59 -21.27 15.09
N PRO A 149 14.42 -21.06 16.41
CA PRO A 149 15.39 -20.33 17.21
C PRO A 149 16.81 -20.93 17.15
N LEU A 150 16.91 -22.25 17.03
CA LEU A 150 18.20 -22.94 16.89
C LEU A 150 18.88 -22.57 15.56
N HIS A 151 18.14 -22.59 14.44
CA HIS A 151 18.71 -22.24 13.15
C HIS A 151 19.08 -20.76 13.08
N ALA A 152 18.26 -19.88 13.67
CA ALA A 152 18.57 -18.46 13.80
C ALA A 152 19.89 -18.22 14.56
N ALA A 153 20.11 -18.92 15.68
CA ALA A 153 21.35 -18.84 16.43
C ALA A 153 22.56 -19.34 15.62
N ILE A 154 22.41 -20.45 14.90
CA ILE A 154 23.46 -20.98 14.01
C ILE A 154 23.82 -19.96 12.92
N LEU A 155 22.82 -19.30 12.32
CA LEU A 155 23.05 -18.28 11.30
C LEU A 155 23.82 -17.09 11.87
N GLU A 156 23.45 -16.63 13.08
CA GLU A 156 24.12 -15.52 13.76
C GLU A 156 25.59 -15.85 14.05
N ASP A 157 25.87 -17.05 14.55
CA ASP A 157 27.23 -17.49 14.84
C ASP A 157 28.07 -17.64 13.56
N ARG A 158 27.48 -18.13 12.47
CA ARG A 158 28.15 -18.19 11.17
C ARG A 158 28.41 -16.80 10.59
N HIS A 159 27.47 -15.87 10.76
CA HIS A 159 27.64 -14.49 10.30
C HIS A 159 28.81 -13.79 11.03
N LYS A 160 29.01 -14.05 12.33
CA LYS A 160 30.14 -13.51 13.11
C LYS A 160 31.52 -13.96 12.58
N LEU A 161 31.60 -15.11 11.91
CA LEU A 161 32.84 -15.67 11.37
C LEU A 161 33.20 -15.08 9.99
N ILE A 162 32.23 -14.51 9.28
CA ILE A 162 32.45 -13.86 8.00
C ILE A 162 32.84 -12.40 8.30
N GLN A 163 34.12 -12.06 8.16
CA GLN A 163 34.64 -10.70 8.34
C GLN A 163 34.24 -9.73 7.21
N ASP A 164 33.06 -9.90 6.60
CA ASP A 164 32.52 -8.87 5.72
C ASP A 164 31.91 -7.78 6.58
N GLY A 165 32.34 -6.54 6.34
CA GLY A 165 31.82 -5.38 7.04
C GLY A 165 30.30 -5.38 6.98
N GLN A 166 29.64 -5.34 8.14
CA GLN A 166 28.18 -5.26 8.22
C GLN A 166 27.69 -4.16 7.27
N VAL A 167 26.97 -4.55 6.21
CA VAL A 167 26.13 -3.60 5.48
C VAL A 167 24.98 -3.28 6.42
N LYS A 168 25.18 -2.28 7.28
CA LYS A 168 24.12 -1.74 8.12
C LYS A 168 23.08 -1.14 7.18
N LEU A 169 22.00 -1.88 6.94
CA LEU A 169 20.80 -1.30 6.35
C LEU A 169 20.37 -0.17 7.29
N LYS A 170 20.50 1.08 6.83
CA LYS A 170 20.04 2.25 7.59
C LYS A 170 18.58 2.02 7.93
N ARG A 171 18.24 1.97 9.23
CA ARG A 171 16.85 2.07 9.68
C ARG A 171 16.30 3.38 9.14
N ILE A 172 15.27 3.29 8.29
CA ILE A 172 14.63 4.45 7.68
C ILE A 172 13.68 5.12 8.69
N VAL A 173 13.24 4.40 9.73
CA VAL A 173 12.34 4.94 10.78
C VAL A 173 12.73 4.38 12.17
N PRO A 174 12.86 5.23 13.21
CA PRO A 174 12.97 4.81 14.61
C PRO A 174 11.60 4.43 15.18
N ILE A 175 11.56 3.41 16.05
CA ILE A 175 10.39 3.06 16.89
C ILE A 175 10.36 3.98 18.10
#